data_AF-C0QGA8-F1
#
_entry.id   AF-C0QGA8-F1
#
_cell.length_a   1.000
_cell.length_b   1.000
_cell.length_c   1.000
_cell.angle_alpha   90.00
_cell.angle_beta   90.00
_cell.angle_gamma   90.00
#
_symmetry.space_group_name_H-M   'P 1'
#
loop_
_entity.id
_entity.type
_entity.pdbx_description
1 polymer ?
#
loop_
_entity_poly.entity_id
_entity_poly.type
_entity_poly.pdbx_seq_one_letter_code
_entity_poly.pdbx_strand_id
1 'polypeptide(L)' 'MICSLSNVKNVDLDKIKAIEKELGVTLLAFSCHDTTIAPVDAEVLKKIQAVEKDLGVSLVAVKG' A
#
# COMPACT_ATOMS: atom_id res chain seq x y z
N MET A 1 11.53 -12.39 3.35
CA MET A 1 11.29 -11.13 4.07
C MET A 1 9.84 -11.14 4.55
N ILE A 2 9.63 -11.67 5.75
CA ILE A 2 8.32 -11.71 6.40
C ILE A 2 8.17 -10.38 7.14
N CYS A 3 7.40 -9.48 6.55
CA CYS A 3 6.76 -8.42 7.30
C CYS A 3 5.83 -9.09 8.31
N SER A 4 6.28 -9.24 9.55
CA SER A 4 5.49 -9.83 10.63
C SER A 4 4.14 -9.12 10.69
N LEU A 5 3.07 -9.91 10.57
CA LEU A 5 1.66 -9.53 10.51
C LEU A 5 1.14 -8.81 11.78
N SER A 6 2.01 -8.22 12.60
CA SER A 6 1.78 -8.07 14.04
C SER A 6 2.20 -6.72 14.62
N ASN A 7 2.50 -5.69 13.82
CA ASN A 7 2.57 -4.31 14.35
C ASN A 7 1.35 -3.46 13.97
N VAL A 8 0.16 -4.06 14.03
CA VAL A 8 -1.14 -3.36 13.96
C VAL A 8 -1.51 -2.83 15.35
N LYS A 9 -0.68 -1.95 15.93
CA LYS A 9 -1.05 -1.33 17.22
C LYS A 9 -1.90 -0.06 17.06
N ASN A 10 -2.03 0.51 15.86
CA ASN A 10 -2.79 1.75 15.62
C ASN A 10 -3.45 1.85 14.22
N VAL A 11 -3.57 0.74 13.48
CA VAL A 11 -4.29 0.76 12.20
C VAL A 11 -5.75 0.41 12.46
N ASP A 12 -6.65 1.30 12.08
CA ASP A 12 -8.10 1.09 12.16
C ASP A 12 -8.51 0.03 11.12
N LEU A 13 -8.40 -1.24 11.53
CA LEU A 13 -8.70 -2.40 10.69
C LEU A 13 -10.16 -2.42 10.22
N ASP A 14 -11.07 -1.84 10.99
CA ASP A 14 -12.49 -1.80 10.64
C ASP A 14 -12.72 -0.87 9.44
N LYS A 15 -12.01 0.25 9.35
CA LYS A 15 -12.02 1.11 8.14
C LYS A 15 -11.46 0.40 6.91
N ILE A 16 -10.38 -0.35 7.05
CA ILE A 16 -9.80 -1.12 5.93
C ILE A 16 -10.80 -2.17 5.46
N LYS A 17 -11.36 -2.96 6.38
CA LYS A 17 -12.35 -4.00 6.07
C LYS A 17 -13.62 -3.45 5.41
N ALA A 18 -14.05 -2.25 5.78
CA ALA A 18 -15.20 -1.61 5.15
C ALA A 18 -14.93 -1.32 3.66
N ILE A 19 -13.76 -0.75 3.36
CA ILE A 19 -13.34 -0.45 1.98
C ILE A 19 -13.08 -1.74 1.19
N GLU A 20 -12.47 -2.76 1.79
CA GLU A 20 -12.27 -4.07 1.14
C GLU A 20 -13.60 -4.69 0.68
N LYS A 21 -14.64 -4.61 1.53
CA LYS A 21 -15.98 -5.10 1.18
C LYS A 21 -16.63 -4.28 0.05
N GLU A 22 -16.42 -2.97 0.04
CA GLU A 22 -16.95 -2.08 -0.99
C GLU A 22 -16.28 -2.31 -2.36
N LEU A 23 -14.95 -2.43 -2.36
CA LEU A 23 -14.17 -2.59 -3.59
C LEU A 23 -14.11 -4.04 -4.09
N GLY A 24 -14.49 -5.01 -3.25
CA GLY A 24 -14.41 -6.44 -3.57
C GLY A 24 -12.97 -6.95 -3.71
N VAL A 25 -12.00 -6.26 -3.12
CA VAL A 25 -10.57 -6.61 -3.16
C VAL A 25 -9.99 -6.64 -1.75
N THR A 26 -8.98 -7.48 -1.55
CA THR A 26 -8.19 -7.48 -0.30
C THR A 26 -7.10 -6.42 -0.39
N LEU A 27 -6.98 -5.59 0.64
CA LEU A 27 -5.99 -4.55 0.75
C LEU A 27 -4.82 -5.03 1.61
N LEU A 28 -3.60 -4.70 1.19
CA LEU A 28 -2.40 -4.96 1.98
C LEU A 28 -1.92 -3.64 2.60
N ALA A 29 -1.85 -3.60 3.93
CA ALA A 29 -1.33 -2.45 4.65
C ALA A 29 0.19 -2.61 4.88
N PHE A 30 0.97 -1.62 4.47
CA PHE A 30 2.41 -1.58 4.71
C PHE A 30 2.72 -0.80 5.99
N SER A 31 3.25 -1.48 7.01
CA SER A 31 3.63 -0.87 8.31
C SER A 31 4.98 -1.35 8.86
N CYS A 32 5.80 -1.99 8.03
CA CYS A 32 7.05 -2.63 8.48
C CYS A 32 8.15 -1.61 8.81
N HIS A 33 8.06 -0.40 8.26
CA HIS A 33 8.96 0.71 8.54
C HIS A 33 8.13 1.99 8.72
N ASP A 34 8.58 2.87 9.62
CA ASP A 34 8.07 4.24 9.74
C ASP A 34 8.51 5.06 8.52
N THR A 35 7.87 4.79 7.38
CA THR A 35 8.10 5.49 6.12
C THR A 35 6.95 6.45 5.84
N THR A 36 7.27 7.69 5.50
CA THR A 36 6.26 8.68 5.10
C THR A 36 5.88 8.48 3.64
N ILE A 37 4.58 8.33 3.35
CA ILE A 37 4.09 8.22 1.96
C ILE A 37 4.51 9.46 1.16
N ALA A 38 5.08 9.25 -0.02
CA ALA A 38 5.39 10.36 -0.93
C ALA A 38 4.12 10.77 -1.68
N PRO A 39 3.80 12.09 -1.75
CA PRO A 39 2.70 12.55 -2.59
C PRO A 39 3.06 12.29 -4.06
N VAL A 40 2.18 11.58 -4.75
CA VAL A 40 2.31 11.27 -6.18
C VAL A 40 1.09 11.80 -6.92
N ASP A 41 1.33 12.54 -7.99
CA ASP A 41 0.28 12.98 -8.90
C ASP A 41 -0.15 11.85 -9.85
N ALA A 42 -1.18 12.11 -10.66
CA ALA A 42 -1.73 11.13 -11.58
C ALA A 42 -0.76 10.71 -12.70
N GLU A 43 0.17 11.58 -13.11
CA GLU A 43 1.15 11.26 -14.14
C GLU A 43 2.25 10.36 -13.61
N VAL A 44 2.76 10.66 -12.41
CA VAL A 44 3.73 9.82 -11.71
C VAL A 44 3.12 8.47 -11.34
N LEU A 45 1.86 8.45 -10.88
CA LEU A 45 1.16 7.21 -10.56
C LEU A 45 1.04 6.28 -11.79
N LYS A 46 0.74 6.83 -12.98
CA LYS A 46 0.71 6.04 -14.23
C LYS A 46 2.06 5.42 -14.55
N LYS A 47 3.16 6.15 -14.34
CA LYS A 47 4.52 5.62 -14.56
C LYS A 47 4.82 4.48 -13.58
N ILE A 48 4.46 4.64 -12.31
CA ILE A 48 4.62 3.58 -11.30
C ILE A 48 3.83 2.34 -11.71
N GLN A 49 2.57 2.48 -12.09
CA GLN A 49 1.71 1.37 -12.51
C GLN A 49 2.23 0.62 -13.75
N ALA A 50 2.90 1.33 -14.67
CA ALA A 50 3.54 0.68 -15.81
C ALA A 50 4.68 -0.25 -15.36
N VAL A 51 5.50 0.20 -14.41
CA VAL A 51 6.60 -0.58 -13.84
C VAL A 51 6.06 -1.74 -12.98
N GLU A 52 5.01 -1.52 -12.20
CA GLU A 52 4.33 -2.58 -11.42
C GLU A 52 3.86 -3.74 -12.31
N LYS A 53 3.28 -3.42 -13.47
CA LYS A 53 2.82 -4.42 -14.45
C LYS A 53 3.96 -5.20 -15.08
N ASP A 54 5.07 -4.53 -15.39
CA ASP A 54 6.25 -5.17 -15.99
C ASP A 54 6.94 -6.12 -14.99
N LEU A 55 7.05 -5.70 -13.74
CA LEU A 55 7.73 -6.45 -12.69
C LEU A 55 6.85 -7.49 -11.98
N GLY A 56 5.52 -7.43 -12.16
CA GLY A 56 4.57 -8.31 -11.49
C GLY A 56 4.51 -8.08 -9.96
N VAL A 57 4.80 -6.87 -9.49
CA VAL A 57 4.79 -6.49 -8.08
C VAL A 57 4.01 -5.20 -7.87
N SER A 58 3.58 -4.93 -6.64
CA SER A 58 3.05 -3.61 -6.26
C SER A 58 4.12 -2.79 -5.54
N LEU A 59 4.21 -1.51 -5.90
CA LEU A 59 5.19 -0.55 -5.42
C LEU A 59 4.48 0.54 -4.61
N VAL A 60 5.00 0.85 -3.42
CA VAL A 60 4.50 1.93 -2.56
C VAL A 60 5.50 3.08 -2.60
N ALA A 61 5.07 4.26 -3.04
CA ALA A 61 5.92 5.44 -3.08
C ALA A 61 6.10 6.04 -1.67
N VAL A 62 7.35 6.10 -1.19
CA VAL A 62 7.72 6.67 0.11
C VAL A 62 8.77 7.76 -0.05
N LYS A 63 8.81 8.71 0.89
CA LYS A 63 9.88 9.71 0.97
C LYS A 63 11.17 9.02 1.39
N GLY A 64 12.26 9.32 0.69
CA GLY A 64 13.63 8.96 1.09
C GLY A 64 14.22 9.93 2.08
#